data_AF-A0A1F8QJ07-F1
#
_entry.id   AF-A0A1F8QJ07-F1
#
_cell.length_a   1.000
_cell.length_b   1.000
_cell.length_c   1.000
_cell.angle_alpha   90.00
_cell.angle_beta   90.00
_cell.angle_gamma   90.00
#
_symmetry.space_group_name_H-M   'P 1'
#
loop_
_entity.id
_entity.type
_entity.pdbx_description
1 polymer ?
#
loop_
_entity_poly.entity_id
_entity_poly.type
_entity_poly.pdbx_seq_one_letter_code
_entity_poly.pdbx_strand_id
1 'polypeptide(L)'
;MYMKKAAFAVVLGLFSYAVVDIMLWQRIFESHRLDVYAYLYHPGWWVMLASQIILGATLLAPNWRATVFYVGALLLLAMSGLEDVLYYWLDGRPIPYWLPWLERNPWIFLKPVTATNLLLSVSVWVGVCVAAFVYCYRREHAASVGYPALPEPISIDMHQDPSKGELSFRMDAEQEF
;
A
#
# COMPACT_ATOMS: atom_id res chain seq x y z
N MET A 1 3.53 5.60 -14.03
CA MET A 1 2.50 4.91 -13.21
C MET A 1 3.02 4.75 -11.79
N TYR A 2 2.56 5.58 -10.87
CA TYR A 2 3.02 5.64 -9.48
C TYR A 2 2.56 4.44 -8.66
N MET A 3 1.40 3.85 -8.94
CA MET A 3 0.94 2.67 -8.20
C MET A 3 1.86 1.46 -8.36
N LYS A 4 2.40 1.24 -9.56
CA LYS A 4 3.40 0.16 -9.78
C LYS A 4 4.66 0.39 -8.95
N LYS A 5 5.14 1.64 -8.91
CA LYS A 5 6.30 2.05 -8.10
C LYS A 5 6.01 1.85 -6.61
N ALA A 6 4.81 2.22 -6.14
CA ALA A 6 4.41 2.04 -4.75
C ALA A 6 4.34 0.56 -4.36
N ALA A 7 3.72 -0.30 -5.18
CA ALA A 7 3.68 -1.74 -4.93
C ALA A 7 5.09 -2.35 -4.87
N PHE A 8 5.95 -1.98 -5.83
CA PHE A 8 7.35 -2.41 -5.83
C PHE A 8 8.10 -1.92 -4.56
N ALA A 9 7.88 -0.67 -4.16
CA ALA A 9 8.47 -0.11 -2.95
C ALA A 9 7.99 -0.83 -1.68
N VAL A 10 6.71 -1.23 -1.59
CA VAL A 10 6.20 -2.04 -0.47
C VAL A 10 6.94 -3.37 -0.38
N VAL A 11 7.08 -4.08 -1.51
CA VAL A 11 7.80 -5.37 -1.56
C VAL A 11 9.26 -5.19 -1.15
N LEU A 12 9.94 -4.18 -1.69
CA LEU A 12 11.34 -3.91 -1.36
C LEU A 12 11.53 -3.48 0.10
N GLY A 13 10.60 -2.67 0.62
CA GLY A 13 10.60 -2.21 2.01
C GLY A 13 10.41 -3.38 2.98
N LEU A 14 9.43 -4.25 2.73
CA LEU A 14 9.20 -5.46 3.53
C LEU A 14 10.38 -6.43 3.47
N PHE A 15 10.94 -6.64 2.28
CA PHE A 15 12.12 -7.50 2.11
C PHE A 15 13.31 -6.96 2.90
N SER A 16 13.62 -5.67 2.74
CA SER A 16 14.72 -5.02 3.46
C SER A 16 14.50 -5.08 4.97
N TYR A 17 13.26 -4.87 5.41
CA TYR A 17 12.88 -4.94 6.82
C TYR A 17 13.10 -6.32 7.41
N ALA A 18 12.60 -7.38 6.76
CA ALA A 18 12.77 -8.76 7.20
C ALA A 18 14.24 -9.22 7.17
N VAL A 19 15.03 -8.78 6.18
CA VAL A 19 16.47 -9.10 6.13
C VAL A 19 17.22 -8.45 7.29
N VAL A 20 16.92 -7.19 7.61
CA VAL A 20 17.52 -6.51 8.76
C VAL A 20 17.11 -7.18 10.06
N ASP A 21 15.84 -7.58 10.20
CA ASP A 21 15.35 -8.35 11.36
C ASP A 21 16.14 -9.66 11.52
N ILE A 22 16.29 -10.46 10.46
CA ILE A 22 17.13 -11.67 10.45
C ILE A 22 18.57 -11.37 10.89
N MET A 23 19.19 -10.33 10.33
CA MET A 23 20.59 -10.00 10.65
C MET A 23 20.77 -9.56 12.10
N LEU A 24 19.80 -8.83 12.66
CA LEU A 24 19.90 -8.34 14.04
C LEU A 24 19.41 -9.40 15.02
N TRP A 25 18.17 -9.84 14.88
CA TRP A 25 17.55 -10.79 15.80
C TRP A 25 18.22 -12.16 15.74
N GLN A 26 18.24 -12.86 14.61
CA GLN A 26 18.80 -14.23 14.57
C GLN A 26 20.31 -14.26 14.71
N ARG A 27 21.01 -13.42 13.93
CA ARG A 27 22.47 -13.53 13.83
C ARG A 27 23.22 -12.87 14.96
N ILE A 28 22.60 -11.93 15.69
CA ILE A 28 23.20 -11.30 16.87
C ILE A 28 22.48 -11.72 18.13
N PHE A 29 21.17 -11.49 18.26
CA PHE A 29 20.46 -11.70 19.53
C PHE A 29 20.29 -13.19 19.87
N GLU A 30 19.68 -13.99 18.99
CA GLU A 30 19.45 -15.41 19.25
C GLU A 30 20.76 -16.19 19.33
N SER A 31 21.68 -15.97 18.39
CA SER A 31 22.96 -16.69 18.33
C SER A 31 23.85 -16.47 19.55
N HIS A 32 23.73 -15.31 20.21
CA HIS A 32 24.49 -14.96 21.42
C HIS A 32 23.65 -15.01 22.70
N ARG A 33 22.41 -15.51 22.66
CA ARG A 33 21.48 -15.60 23.81
C ARG A 33 21.28 -14.26 24.52
N LEU A 34 21.05 -13.21 23.74
CA LEU A 34 20.79 -11.85 24.21
C LEU A 34 19.29 -11.54 24.28
N ASP A 35 18.44 -12.56 24.33
CA ASP A 35 16.97 -12.44 24.40
C ASP A 35 16.49 -11.62 25.61
N VAL A 36 17.24 -11.64 26.72
CA VAL A 36 17.01 -10.77 27.88
C VAL A 36 17.09 -9.27 27.55
N TYR A 37 17.79 -8.91 26.48
CA TYR A 37 17.94 -7.53 25.99
C TYR A 37 17.01 -7.19 24.82
N ALA A 38 15.98 -8.00 24.54
CA ALA A 38 15.02 -7.74 23.46
C ALA A 38 14.36 -6.36 23.53
N TYR A 39 14.26 -5.76 24.72
CA TYR A 39 13.76 -4.40 24.89
C TYR A 39 14.64 -3.32 24.22
N LEU A 40 15.94 -3.58 23.99
CA LEU A 40 16.84 -2.71 23.23
C LEU A 40 16.68 -2.90 21.72
N TYR A 41 16.27 -4.10 21.30
CA TYR A 41 16.05 -4.45 19.90
C TYR A 41 14.81 -3.74 19.32
N HIS A 42 13.68 -3.78 20.02
CA HIS A 42 12.40 -3.28 19.50
C HIS A 42 12.40 -1.79 19.08
N PRO A 43 13.06 -0.86 19.79
CA PRO A 43 13.19 0.52 19.31
C PRO A 43 13.91 0.62 17.96
N GLY A 44 14.98 -0.16 17.76
CA GLY A 44 15.73 -0.18 16.50
C GLY A 44 14.88 -0.72 15.34
N TRP A 45 14.12 -1.78 15.60
CA TRP A 45 13.12 -2.34 14.68
C TRP A 45 12.11 -1.27 14.24
N TRP A 46 11.53 -0.51 15.18
CA TRP A 46 10.62 0.61 14.84
C TRP A 46 11.27 1.73 14.05
N VAL A 47 12.51 2.12 14.38
CA VAL A 47 13.25 3.16 13.66
C VAL A 47 13.51 2.73 12.22
N MET A 48 13.81 1.46 11.98
CA MET A 48 14.02 0.93 10.64
C MET A 48 12.75 1.00 9.80
N LEU A 49 11.60 0.58 10.36
CA LEU A 49 10.32 0.67 9.67
C LEU A 49 9.93 2.12 9.37
N ALA A 50 10.07 3.01 10.36
CA ALA A 50 9.77 4.43 10.21
C ALA A 50 10.64 5.07 9.12
N SER A 51 11.92 4.70 9.03
CA SER A 51 12.84 5.18 8.01
C SER A 51 12.41 4.76 6.60
N GLN A 52 11.99 3.51 6.41
CA GLN A 52 11.44 3.03 5.14
C GLN A 52 10.14 3.77 4.76
N ILE A 53 9.26 3.97 5.74
CA ILE A 53 8.01 4.72 5.55
C ILE A 53 8.29 6.16 5.09
N ILE A 54 9.16 6.88 5.81
CA ILE A 54 9.49 8.28 5.49
C ILE A 54 10.14 8.38 4.12
N LEU A 55 11.12 7.52 3.81
CA LEU A 55 11.81 7.51 2.53
C LEU A 55 10.84 7.28 1.37
N GLY A 56 10.05 6.19 1.42
CA GLY A 56 9.11 5.88 0.35
C GLY A 56 7.98 6.89 0.23
N ALA A 57 7.47 7.43 1.35
CA ALA A 57 6.47 8.48 1.34
C ALA A 57 6.99 9.77 0.68
N THR A 58 8.26 10.13 0.93
CA THR A 58 8.91 11.30 0.32
C THR A 58 9.07 11.11 -1.19
N LEU A 59 9.51 9.93 -1.64
CA LEU A 59 9.70 9.62 -3.06
C LEU A 59 8.38 9.52 -3.84
N LEU A 60 7.28 9.16 -3.17
CA LEU A 60 5.96 9.05 -3.76
C LEU A 60 5.09 10.29 -3.56
N ALA A 61 5.55 11.29 -2.78
CA ALA A 61 4.79 12.47 -2.37
C ALA A 61 4.00 13.19 -3.48
N PRO A 62 4.50 13.32 -4.73
CA PRO A 62 3.72 13.92 -5.82
C PRO A 62 2.40 13.19 -6.14
N ASN A 63 2.24 11.94 -5.72
CA ASN A 63 1.02 11.16 -5.89
C ASN A 63 0.50 10.64 -4.55
N TRP A 64 -0.42 11.41 -3.94
CA TRP A 64 -0.94 11.11 -2.61
C TRP A 64 -1.58 9.71 -2.49
N ARG A 65 -2.22 9.18 -3.55
CA ARG A 65 -2.83 7.84 -3.52
C ARG A 65 -1.76 6.76 -3.40
N ALA A 66 -0.69 6.89 -4.17
CA ALA A 66 0.45 5.99 -4.13
C ALA A 66 1.18 6.09 -2.78
N THR A 67 1.32 7.30 -2.22
CA THR A 67 1.87 7.52 -0.88
C THR A 67 1.03 6.86 0.20
N VAL A 68 -0.28 7.13 0.26
CA VAL A 68 -1.17 6.54 1.26
C VAL A 68 -1.20 5.01 1.15
N PHE A 69 -1.28 4.50 -0.08
CA PHE A 69 -1.20 3.06 -0.32
C PHE A 69 0.12 2.48 0.21
N TYR A 70 1.26 3.07 -0.14
CA TYR A 70 2.57 2.61 0.30
C TYR A 70 2.69 2.57 1.82
N VAL A 71 2.38 3.69 2.49
CA VAL A 71 2.48 3.81 3.95
C VAL A 71 1.57 2.80 4.63
N GLY A 72 0.30 2.74 4.20
CA GLY A 72 -0.70 1.84 4.79
C GLY A 72 -0.35 0.37 4.57
N ALA A 73 0.03 -0.02 3.34
CA ALA A 73 0.36 -1.40 3.02
C ALA A 73 1.64 -1.86 3.73
N LEU A 74 2.69 -1.01 3.77
CA LEU A 74 3.94 -1.36 4.46
C LEU A 74 3.72 -1.55 5.96
N LEU A 75 3.00 -0.62 6.62
CA LEU A 75 2.65 -0.75 8.04
C LEU A 75 1.81 -2.00 8.30
N LEU A 76 0.73 -2.18 7.55
CA LEU A 76 -0.19 -3.29 7.75
C LEU A 76 0.50 -4.64 7.59
N LEU A 77 1.30 -4.79 6.53
CA LEU A 77 2.01 -6.04 6.25
C LEU A 77 3.18 -6.27 7.23
N ALA A 78 3.89 -5.23 7.66
CA ALA A 78 4.92 -5.39 8.68
C ALA A 78 4.32 -5.84 10.04
N MET A 79 3.12 -5.39 10.38
CA MET A 79 2.48 -5.72 11.67
C MET A 79 1.61 -6.99 11.64
N SER A 80 1.22 -7.48 10.46
CA SER A 80 0.28 -8.61 10.31
C SER A 80 0.89 -9.98 10.59
N GLY A 81 2.18 -10.04 10.92
CA GLY A 81 2.94 -11.28 11.02
C GLY A 81 3.48 -11.79 9.68
N LEU A 82 3.31 -11.04 8.57
CA LEU A 82 3.99 -11.37 7.32
C LEU A 82 5.50 -11.24 7.48
N GLU A 83 5.96 -10.27 8.27
CA GLU A 83 7.36 -10.12 8.62
C GLU A 83 7.92 -11.38 9.30
N ASP A 84 7.23 -11.93 10.31
CA ASP A 84 7.59 -13.22 10.92
C ASP A 84 7.61 -14.39 9.91
N VAL A 85 6.67 -14.41 8.95
CA VAL A 85 6.66 -15.44 7.89
C VAL A 85 7.90 -15.30 7.00
N LEU A 86 8.23 -14.08 6.57
CA LEU A 86 9.40 -13.78 5.76
C LEU A 86 10.68 -14.08 6.54
N TYR A 87 10.73 -13.78 7.83
CA TYR A 87 11.82 -14.09 8.74
C TYR A 87 12.21 -15.57 8.69
N TYR A 88 11.24 -16.49 8.78
CA TYR A 88 11.52 -17.93 8.70
C TYR A 88 11.87 -18.38 7.30
N TRP A 89 11.11 -17.94 6.28
CA TRP A 89 11.33 -18.37 4.90
C TRP A 89 12.65 -17.89 4.32
N LEU A 90 13.04 -16.64 4.58
CA LEU A 90 14.31 -16.07 4.10
C LEU A 90 15.52 -16.64 4.84
N ASP A 91 15.37 -17.05 6.11
CA ASP A 91 16.41 -17.80 6.83
C ASP A 91 16.42 -19.30 6.48
N GLY A 92 15.49 -19.78 5.64
CA GLY A 92 15.41 -21.18 5.24
C GLY A 92 15.00 -22.12 6.38
N ARG A 93 14.34 -21.60 7.42
CA ARG A 93 13.86 -22.37 8.57
C ARG A 93 12.35 -22.65 8.46
N PRO A 94 11.88 -23.79 8.98
CA PRO A 94 10.43 -24.00 9.12
C PRO A 94 9.87 -23.05 10.17
N ILE A 95 8.66 -22.55 9.91
CA ILE A 95 7.89 -21.79 10.90
C ILE A 95 7.53 -22.75 12.06
N PRO A 96 7.81 -22.41 13.33
CA PRO A 96 7.43 -23.22 14.48
C PRO A 96 5.93 -23.49 14.50
N TYR A 97 5.54 -24.68 14.98
CA TYR A 97 4.11 -25.05 15.06
C TYR A 97 3.29 -24.04 15.87
N TRP A 98 3.88 -23.46 16.92
CA TRP A 98 3.25 -22.50 17.81
C TRP A 98 4.20 -21.32 18.09
N LEU A 99 3.66 -20.11 18.02
CA LEU A 99 4.39 -18.84 18.19
C LEU A 99 3.77 -18.03 19.34
N PRO A 100 4.03 -18.40 20.60
CA PRO A 100 3.40 -17.77 21.77
C PRO A 100 3.65 -16.26 21.89
N TRP A 101 4.81 -15.78 21.41
CA TRP A 101 5.15 -14.35 21.45
C TRP A 101 4.24 -13.49 20.56
N LEU A 102 3.58 -14.09 19.55
CA LEU A 102 2.64 -13.41 18.66
C LEU A 102 1.18 -13.45 19.16
N GLU A 103 0.89 -14.15 20.26
CA GLU A 103 -0.48 -14.27 20.79
C GLU A 103 -1.09 -12.91 21.14
N ARG A 104 -0.26 -11.95 21.55
CA ARG A 104 -0.70 -10.58 21.89
C ARG A 104 -0.80 -9.65 20.69
N ASN A 105 -0.36 -10.06 19.50
CA ASN A 105 -0.44 -9.22 18.31
C ASN A 105 -1.92 -9.10 17.86
N PRO A 106 -2.52 -7.89 17.84
CA PRO A 106 -3.92 -7.69 17.46
C PRO A 106 -4.16 -7.83 15.96
N TRP A 107 -3.13 -7.74 15.13
CA TRP A 107 -3.24 -7.87 13.67
C TRP A 107 -3.28 -9.34 13.23
N ILE A 108 -2.89 -10.28 14.10
CA ILE A 108 -3.05 -11.71 13.87
C ILE A 108 -4.36 -12.14 14.53
N PHE A 109 -5.42 -12.23 13.75
CA PHE A 109 -6.79 -12.40 14.27
C PHE A 109 -7.18 -13.88 14.53
N LEU A 110 -6.42 -14.85 14.03
CA LEU A 110 -6.65 -16.28 14.30
C LEU A 110 -5.79 -16.74 15.48
N LYS A 111 -6.44 -17.17 16.58
CA LYS A 111 -5.80 -17.66 17.80
C LYS A 111 -6.16 -19.13 18.08
N PRO A 112 -5.28 -19.94 18.69
CA PRO A 112 -3.89 -19.63 19.04
C PRO A 112 -3.03 -19.40 17.79
N VAL A 113 -1.90 -18.70 17.93
CA VAL A 113 -1.01 -18.40 16.81
C VAL A 113 -0.16 -19.63 16.48
N THR A 114 -0.73 -20.51 15.66
CA THR A 114 -0.04 -21.62 15.02
C THR A 114 0.52 -21.19 13.67
N ALA A 115 1.46 -21.95 13.11
CA ALA A 115 1.98 -21.70 11.75
C ALA A 115 0.84 -21.57 10.71
N THR A 116 -0.16 -22.46 10.77
CA THR A 116 -1.32 -22.43 9.87
C THR A 116 -2.17 -21.17 10.06
N ASN A 117 -2.49 -20.83 11.31
CA ASN A 117 -3.30 -19.65 11.63
C ASN A 117 -2.59 -18.34 11.26
N LEU A 118 -1.27 -18.28 11.45
CA LEU A 118 -0.43 -17.17 11.00
C LEU A 118 -0.52 -17.01 9.48
N LEU A 119 -0.27 -18.08 8.71
CA LEU A 119 -0.32 -18.03 7.25
C LEU A 119 -1.70 -17.64 6.71
N LEU A 120 -2.77 -18.14 7.31
CA LEU A 120 -4.14 -17.76 6.95
C LEU A 120 -4.41 -16.29 7.24
N SER A 121 -3.99 -15.79 8.41
CA SER A 121 -4.16 -14.39 8.79
C SER A 121 -3.39 -13.45 7.86
N VAL A 122 -2.13 -13.79 7.58
CA VAL A 122 -1.27 -13.09 6.61
C VAL A 122 -1.88 -13.08 5.22
N SER A 123 -2.42 -14.21 4.76
CA SER A 123 -3.05 -14.31 3.44
C SER A 123 -4.23 -13.35 3.27
N VAL A 124 -5.02 -13.14 4.33
CA VAL A 124 -6.12 -12.16 4.32
C VAL A 124 -5.59 -10.74 4.17
N TRP A 125 -4.56 -10.35 4.93
CA TRP A 125 -3.99 -9.01 4.85
C TRP A 125 -3.29 -8.73 3.52
N VAL A 126 -2.56 -9.71 2.98
CA VAL A 126 -2.02 -9.64 1.62
C VAL A 126 -3.15 -9.46 0.61
N GLY A 127 -4.25 -10.21 0.75
CA GLY A 127 -5.44 -10.05 -0.09
C GLY A 127 -6.04 -8.65 -0.04
N VAL A 128 -6.15 -8.05 1.15
CA VAL A 128 -6.61 -6.66 1.34
C VAL A 128 -5.68 -5.68 0.62
N CYS A 129 -4.36 -5.82 0.77
CA CYS A 129 -3.39 -4.97 0.08
C CYS A 129 -3.44 -5.13 -1.45
N VAL A 130 -3.61 -6.36 -1.95
CA VAL A 130 -3.77 -6.62 -3.39
C VAL A 130 -5.06 -5.99 -3.92
N ALA A 131 -6.17 -6.13 -3.20
CA ALA A 131 -7.44 -5.51 -3.58
C ALA A 131 -7.33 -3.97 -3.61
N ALA A 132 -6.72 -3.38 -2.59
CA ALA A 132 -6.45 -1.95 -2.52
C ALA A 132 -5.54 -1.48 -3.67
N PHE A 133 -4.49 -2.23 -3.98
CA PHE A 133 -3.61 -1.97 -5.12
C PHE A 133 -4.41 -1.96 -6.43
N VAL A 134 -5.18 -3.00 -6.70
CA VAL A 134 -5.99 -3.13 -7.93
C VAL A 134 -6.98 -1.97 -8.04
N TYR A 135 -7.64 -1.59 -6.95
CA TYR A 135 -8.56 -0.46 -6.91
C TYR A 135 -7.85 0.86 -7.28
N CYS A 136 -6.75 1.18 -6.59
CA CYS A 136 -5.99 2.40 -6.83
C CYS A 136 -5.35 2.43 -8.23
N TYR A 137 -4.85 1.29 -8.69
CA TYR A 137 -4.27 1.11 -10.02
C TYR A 137 -5.30 1.38 -11.13
N ARG A 138 -6.51 0.82 -11.02
CA ARG A 138 -7.59 1.05 -11.98
C ARG A 138 -7.99 2.53 -12.03
N ARG A 139 -8.04 3.21 -10.87
CA ARG A 139 -8.32 4.65 -10.79
C ARG A 139 -7.23 5.50 -11.44
N GLU A 140 -5.95 5.18 -11.21
CA GLU A 140 -4.83 5.87 -11.87
C GLU A 140 -4.88 5.63 -13.40
N HIS A 141 -5.16 4.39 -13.81
CA HIS A 141 -5.21 4.03 -15.23
C HIS A 141 -6.36 4.74 -15.95
N ALA A 142 -7.57 4.74 -15.39
CA ALA A 142 -8.72 5.43 -15.97
C ALA A 142 -8.48 6.94 -16.09
N ALA A 143 -7.80 7.56 -15.13
CA ALA A 143 -7.40 8.96 -15.22
C ALA A 143 -6.35 9.21 -16.32
N SER A 144 -5.45 8.26 -16.56
CA SER A 144 -4.41 8.38 -17.61
C SER A 144 -4.90 8.14 -19.03
N VAL A 145 -5.95 7.35 -19.21
CA VAL A 145 -6.52 7.01 -20.53
C VAL A 145 -7.53 8.08 -21.00
N GLY A 146 -7.98 8.95 -20.10
CA GLY A 146 -8.99 9.94 -20.40
C GLY A 146 -10.35 9.28 -20.61
N TYR A 147 -11.20 9.30 -19.59
CA TYR A 147 -12.60 9.52 -19.94
C TYR A 147 -12.60 10.85 -20.71
N PRO A 148 -13.20 10.93 -21.91
CA PRO A 148 -13.33 12.22 -22.57
C PRO A 148 -13.91 13.19 -21.54
N ALA A 149 -13.32 14.37 -21.43
CA ALA A 149 -13.99 15.47 -20.76
C ALA A 149 -15.43 15.45 -21.27
N LEU A 150 -16.41 15.48 -20.35
CA LEU A 150 -17.79 15.70 -20.76
C LEU A 150 -17.76 16.84 -21.79
N PRO A 151 -18.36 16.67 -22.98
CA PRO A 151 -18.38 17.75 -23.96
C PRO A 151 -18.78 19.02 -23.23
N GLU A 152 -18.05 20.11 -23.48
CA GLU A 152 -18.35 21.38 -22.82
C GLU A 152 -19.86 21.58 -22.84
N PRO A 153 -20.49 21.93 -21.71
CA PRO A 153 -21.93 22.12 -21.68
C PRO A 153 -22.24 23.11 -22.80
N ILE A 154 -23.08 22.68 -23.76
CA ILE A 154 -23.45 23.47 -24.92
C ILE A 154 -23.85 24.85 -24.40
N SER A 155 -23.01 25.84 -24.65
CA SER A 155 -23.31 27.23 -24.31
C SER A 155 -24.40 27.67 -25.28
N ILE A 156 -25.65 27.58 -24.84
CA ILE A 156 -26.75 28.20 -25.56
C ILE A 156 -26.62 29.70 -25.34
N ASP A 157 -25.92 30.37 -26.25
CA ASP A 157 -25.92 31.83 -26.30
C ASP A 157 -27.32 32.29 -26.74
N MET A 158 -28.11 32.74 -25.77
CA MET A 158 -29.38 33.40 -26.04
C MET A 158 -29.11 34.81 -26.56
N HIS A 159 -28.92 34.96 -27.87
CA HIS A 159 -28.95 36.28 -28.49
C HIS A 159 -30.41 36.69 -28.70
N GLN A 160 -30.90 37.63 -27.88
CA GLN A 160 -32.15 38.32 -28.16
C GLN A 160 -31.92 39.30 -29.32
N ASP A 161 -32.59 39.10 -30.45
CA ASP A 161 -32.67 40.10 -31.52
C ASP A 161 -33.77 41.13 -31.13
N PRO A 162 -33.40 42.36 -30.75
CA PRO A 162 -34.35 43.36 -30.27
C PRO A 162 -35.32 43.85 -31.36
N SER A 163 -35.11 43.48 -32.63
CA SER A 163 -35.94 43.93 -33.75
C SER A 163 -37.13 43.02 -34.08
N LYS A 164 -37.15 41.78 -33.56
CA LYS A 164 -38.15 40.76 -33.96
C LYS A 164 -39.05 40.23 -32.85
N GLY A 165 -38.76 40.53 -31.57
CA GLY A 165 -39.60 40.08 -30.45
C GLY A 165 -39.70 38.54 -30.28
N GLU A 166 -38.92 37.77 -31.03
CA GLU A 166 -38.93 36.30 -31.00
C GLU A 166 -37.52 35.76 -30.69
N LEU A 167 -37.47 34.71 -29.87
CA LEU A 167 -36.25 33.95 -29.58
C LEU A 167 -35.91 33.07 -30.79
N SER A 168 -34.85 33.40 -31.53
CA SER A 168 -34.35 32.54 -32.61
C SER A 168 -33.19 31.68 -32.14
N PHE A 169 -33.30 30.36 -32.35
CA PHE A 169 -32.22 29.41 -32.11
C PHE A 169 -31.28 29.37 -33.32
N ARG A 170 -29.98 29.62 -33.12
CA ARG A 170 -28.94 29.36 -34.11
C ARG A 170 -28.06 28.22 -33.60
N MET A 171 -28.03 27.11 -34.33
CA MET A 171 -27.05 26.05 -34.15
C MET A 171 -25.93 26.29 -35.16
N ASP A 172 -24.79 26.76 -34.69
CA ASP A 172 -23.59 26.86 -35.52
C ASP A 172 -22.97 25.46 -35.61
N ALA A 173 -23.28 24.76 -36.69
CA ALA A 173 -22.63 23.52 -37.06
C ALA A 173 -21.43 23.82 -37.97
N GLU A 174 -20.33 24.27 -37.39
CA GLU A 174 -19.02 24.22 -38.04
C GLU A 174 -18.21 23.07 -37.43
N GLN A 175 -18.26 21.91 -38.09
CA GLN A 175 -17.19 20.92 -38.05
C GLN A 175 -16.83 20.59 -39.50
N GLU A 176 -15.76 21.24 -39.99
CA GLU A 176 -15.06 20.83 -41.21
C GLU A 176 -14.49 19.40 -41.03
N PHE A 177 -14.53 18.64 -42.12
CA PHE A 177 -14.06 17.25 -42.24
C PHE A 177 -12.54 17.11 -42.14
#